data_AF-A0A0B7A8I3-F1
#
_entry.id   AF-A0A0B7A8I3-F1
#
_cell.length_a   1.000
_cell.length_b   1.000
_cell.length_c   1.000
_cell.angle_alpha   90.00
_cell.angle_beta   90.00
_cell.angle_gamma   90.00
#
_symmetry.space_group_name_H-M   'P 1'
#
loop_
_entity.id
_entity.type
_entity.pdbx_description
1 polymer ?
#
loop_
_entity_poly.entity_id
_entity_poly.type
_entity_poly.pdbx_seq_one_letter_code
_entity_poly.pdbx_strand_id
1 'polypeptide(L)'
;MALFSNGEHKQERKVCDEDEEEEEGDHIPRQSTPPDGGWGWWVVLASFLCNMIVDGVCFSFGVVSSEYQDVFGASHSQVGWVGSSLAGCYLIVGPFVSALSARYGCRKVTMLGSVVTMIGFILSMWSSSVEMLILTYGVIGGIGFGMIYLPSIVCVGHWFEKKRAFTTGIAVCGTGMGQLLFPPLAHFLLTEYGWEGKNLIMAAIVLHCAVCGMTFLPLDRNSFKRRNRLRKRVEIERGAIMKALIEDKKRQRTISNGSLDNCII
;
A
#
# COMPACT_ATOMS: atom_id res chain seq x y z
N MET A 1 42.22 -61.80 0.11
CA MET A 1 41.90 -62.81 1.13
C MET A 1 40.44 -62.64 1.48
N ALA A 2 39.60 -63.57 1.01
CA ALA A 2 38.16 -63.59 1.23
C ALA A 2 37.81 -64.11 2.64
N LEU A 3 36.51 -64.00 2.98
CA LEU A 3 35.68 -64.72 3.97
C LEU A 3 34.94 -63.72 4.90
N PHE A 4 33.67 -63.35 4.66
CA PHE A 4 32.41 -64.06 4.98
C PHE A 4 32.31 -64.59 6.43
N SER A 5 31.36 -64.08 7.22
CA SER A 5 30.50 -64.92 8.09
C SER A 5 29.23 -64.19 8.56
N ASN A 6 28.12 -64.91 8.42
CA ASN A 6 26.71 -64.63 8.76
C ASN A 6 26.41 -64.57 10.27
N GLY A 7 25.28 -63.91 10.60
CA GLY A 7 24.18 -64.50 11.38
C GLY A 7 24.20 -64.34 12.90
N GLU A 8 23.21 -63.63 13.47
CA GLU A 8 22.00 -64.24 14.05
C GLU A 8 21.17 -63.24 14.88
N HIS A 9 19.85 -63.41 14.77
CA HIS A 9 18.75 -62.60 15.29
C HIS A 9 18.12 -63.33 16.50
N LYS A 10 17.98 -62.70 17.68
CA LYS A 10 16.90 -62.93 18.69
C LYS A 10 17.09 -62.02 19.91
N GLN A 11 16.40 -60.88 20.04
CA GLN A 11 15.01 -60.70 20.49
C GLN A 11 14.78 -61.02 21.97
N GLU A 12 14.65 -59.98 22.82
CA GLU A 12 13.51 -59.79 23.75
C GLU A 12 13.46 -58.41 24.43
N ARG A 13 12.41 -57.62 24.08
CA ARG A 13 11.47 -56.88 24.96
C ARG A 13 12.02 -55.97 26.10
N LYS A 14 11.82 -54.64 26.00
CA LYS A 14 10.63 -53.86 26.43
C LYS A 14 11.00 -52.36 26.62
N VAL A 15 10.26 -51.50 25.92
CA VAL A 15 9.63 -50.23 26.38
C VAL A 15 10.50 -49.27 27.20
N CYS A 16 10.85 -48.12 26.60
CA CYS A 16 10.39 -46.79 27.02
C CYS A 16 10.69 -45.80 25.89
N ASP A 17 9.66 -45.05 25.52
CA ASP A 17 9.71 -43.89 24.64
C ASP A 17 10.70 -42.86 25.17
N GLU A 18 11.56 -42.32 24.31
CA GLU A 18 12.11 -40.98 24.45
C GLU A 18 12.51 -40.50 23.04
N ASP A 19 11.90 -39.40 22.64
CA ASP A 19 11.97 -38.75 21.35
C ASP A 19 13.42 -38.29 21.03
N GLU A 20 14.07 -38.92 20.04
CA GLU A 20 15.28 -38.36 19.42
C GLU A 20 14.84 -37.50 18.23
N GLU A 21 14.79 -36.19 18.47
CA GLU A 21 14.69 -35.15 17.45
C GLU A 21 15.92 -35.26 16.50
N GLU A 22 15.65 -35.60 15.24
CA GLU A 22 16.64 -35.53 14.17
C GLU A 22 17.13 -34.08 14.03
N GLU A 23 18.42 -33.86 14.31
CA GLU A 23 19.16 -32.64 13.95
C GLU A 23 19.20 -32.50 12.41
N GLU A 24 18.14 -31.93 11.82
CA GLU A 24 18.22 -31.32 10.50
C GLU A 24 19.00 -30.01 10.63
N GLY A 25 20.28 -30.09 10.24
CA GLY A 25 21.18 -28.95 10.13
C GLY A 25 20.51 -27.77 9.45
N ASP A 26 20.31 -26.71 10.23
CA ASP A 26 19.72 -25.43 9.86
C ASP A 26 20.59 -24.74 8.79
N HIS A 27 20.42 -25.16 7.54
CA HIS A 27 20.76 -24.33 6.39
C HIS A 27 19.78 -23.15 6.36
N ILE A 28 19.99 -22.17 7.25
CA ILE A 28 19.32 -20.87 7.22
C ILE A 28 19.58 -20.26 5.83
N PRO A 29 18.59 -20.19 4.92
CA PRO A 29 18.75 -19.43 3.69
C PRO A 29 18.77 -17.97 4.13
N ARG A 30 19.94 -17.35 4.02
CA ARG A 30 20.29 -15.93 4.27
C ARG A 30 19.09 -15.05 4.67
N GLN A 31 19.12 -14.62 5.93
CA GLN A 31 18.24 -13.62 6.51
C GLN A 31 17.87 -12.51 5.51
N SER A 32 16.56 -12.36 5.30
CA SER A 32 15.86 -11.28 4.63
C SER A 32 15.99 -9.95 5.38
N THR A 33 17.19 -9.39 5.44
CA THR A 33 17.40 -8.05 5.99
C THR A 33 16.94 -7.01 4.96
N PRO A 34 16.07 -6.04 5.33
CA PRO A 34 15.83 -4.88 4.48
C PRO A 34 17.18 -4.16 4.33
N PRO A 35 17.75 -4.06 3.12
CA PRO A 35 19.03 -3.43 2.95
C PRO A 35 18.76 -1.94 3.09
N ASP A 36 19.30 -1.29 4.12
CA ASP A 36 19.33 0.18 4.17
C ASP A 36 20.25 0.71 3.04
N GLY A 37 19.86 0.53 1.77
CA GLY A 37 20.65 0.81 0.57
C GLY A 37 20.38 -0.14 -0.60
N GLY A 38 21.01 0.14 -1.76
CA GLY A 38 20.85 -0.64 -2.99
C GLY A 38 19.61 -0.25 -3.80
N TRP A 39 18.85 -1.23 -4.28
CA TRP A 39 17.67 -1.04 -5.14
C TRP A 39 16.54 -0.23 -4.47
N GLY A 40 16.51 -0.16 -3.13
CA GLY A 40 15.55 0.65 -2.39
C GLY A 40 15.56 2.14 -2.77
N TRP A 41 16.71 2.70 -3.17
CA TRP A 41 16.77 4.10 -3.64
C TRP A 41 16.05 4.32 -4.97
N TRP A 42 16.10 3.34 -5.88
CA TRP A 42 15.31 3.36 -7.11
C TRP A 42 13.81 3.27 -6.82
N VAL A 43 13.42 2.48 -5.80
CA VAL A 43 12.03 2.42 -5.33
C VAL A 43 11.57 3.76 -4.74
N VAL A 44 12.44 4.47 -4.01
CA VAL A 44 12.14 5.81 -3.48
C VAL A 44 11.97 6.80 -4.63
N LEU A 45 12.86 6.81 -5.62
CA LEU A 45 12.73 7.67 -6.79
C LEU A 45 11.46 7.36 -7.60
N ALA A 46 11.15 6.08 -7.80
CA ALA A 46 9.93 5.66 -8.48
C ALA A 46 8.67 6.09 -7.69
N SER A 47 8.67 5.94 -6.37
CA SER A 47 7.56 6.42 -5.52
C SER A 47 7.44 7.94 -5.54
N PHE A 48 8.56 8.66 -5.57
CA PHE A 48 8.59 10.11 -5.70
C PHE A 48 7.93 10.57 -7.01
N LEU A 49 8.30 9.95 -8.13
CA LEU A 49 7.70 10.25 -9.44
C LEU A 49 6.22 9.90 -9.50
N CYS A 50 5.82 8.73 -8.96
CA CYS A 50 4.41 8.36 -8.86
C CYS A 50 3.59 9.38 -8.06
N ASN A 51 4.07 9.78 -6.87
CA ASN A 51 3.38 10.75 -6.03
C ASN A 51 3.33 12.14 -6.69
N MET A 52 4.42 12.55 -7.33
CA MET A 52 4.49 13.79 -8.10
C MET A 52 3.44 13.83 -9.22
N ILE A 53 3.30 12.74 -9.99
CA ILE A 53 2.32 12.66 -11.07
C ILE A 53 0.90 12.59 -10.52
N VAL A 54 0.62 11.70 -9.57
CA VAL A 54 -0.74 11.47 -9.06
C VAL A 54 -1.29 12.72 -8.39
N ASP A 55 -0.58 13.27 -7.41
CA ASP A 55 -1.06 14.45 -6.70
C ASP A 55 -0.95 15.70 -7.59
N GLY A 56 0.11 15.82 -8.41
CA GLY A 56 0.23 16.92 -9.37
C GLY A 56 -0.99 17.02 -10.29
N VAL A 57 -1.39 15.91 -10.91
CA VAL A 57 -2.57 15.86 -11.78
C VAL A 57 -3.87 16.08 -11.00
N CYS A 58 -4.01 15.46 -9.82
CA CYS A 58 -5.20 15.60 -8.98
C CYS A 58 -5.47 17.07 -8.60
N PHE A 59 -4.44 17.78 -8.14
CA PHE A 59 -4.58 19.17 -7.69
C PHE A 59 -4.55 20.19 -8.84
N SER A 60 -4.01 19.83 -10.01
CA SER A 60 -4.10 20.66 -11.22
C SER A 60 -5.53 20.79 -11.75
N PHE A 61 -6.47 19.95 -11.27
CA PHE A 61 -7.88 20.08 -11.63
C PHE A 61 -8.44 21.48 -11.32
N GLY A 62 -7.96 22.14 -10.27
CA GLY A 62 -8.42 23.48 -9.91
C GLY A 62 -8.10 24.57 -10.93
N VAL A 63 -7.02 24.41 -11.71
CA VAL A 63 -6.65 25.37 -12.77
C VAL A 63 -7.48 25.16 -14.03
N VAL A 64 -7.93 23.92 -14.27
CA VAL A 64 -8.67 23.56 -15.48
C VAL A 64 -10.17 23.66 -15.31
N SER A 65 -10.67 23.90 -14.10
CA SER A 65 -12.10 23.89 -13.81
C SER A 65 -12.88 25.01 -14.50
N SER A 66 -12.26 26.15 -14.83
CA SER A 66 -12.92 27.21 -15.60
C SER A 66 -13.15 26.79 -17.05
N GLU A 67 -12.14 26.20 -17.68
CA GLU A 67 -12.24 25.68 -19.05
C GLU A 67 -13.36 24.64 -19.19
N TYR A 68 -13.46 23.73 -18.20
CA TYR A 68 -14.54 22.74 -18.15
C TYR A 68 -15.93 23.37 -17.96
N GLN A 69 -16.04 24.53 -17.31
CA GLN A 69 -17.32 25.24 -17.21
C GLN A 69 -17.72 25.80 -18.58
N ASP A 70 -16.78 26.42 -19.29
CA ASP A 70 -17.02 27.06 -20.57
C ASP A 70 -17.35 26.04 -21.67
N VAL A 71 -16.59 24.93 -21.75
CA VAL A 71 -16.79 23.87 -22.75
C VAL A 71 -18.13 23.16 -22.58
N PHE A 72 -18.52 22.85 -21.35
CA PHE A 72 -19.73 22.08 -21.07
C PHE A 72 -20.95 22.96 -20.74
N GLY A 73 -20.78 24.28 -20.71
CA GLY A 73 -21.83 25.23 -20.29
C GLY A 73 -22.39 24.94 -18.89
N ALA A 74 -21.58 24.34 -18.02
CA ALA A 74 -22.01 23.79 -16.75
C ALA A 74 -21.75 24.75 -15.58
N SER A 75 -22.55 24.63 -14.53
CA SER A 75 -22.36 25.44 -13.33
C SER A 75 -21.07 25.09 -12.60
N HIS A 76 -20.50 26.06 -11.88
CA HIS A 76 -19.31 25.87 -11.05
C HIS A 76 -19.45 24.70 -10.06
N SER A 77 -20.65 24.47 -9.51
CA SER A 77 -20.92 23.34 -8.61
C SER A 77 -20.84 21.99 -9.33
N GLN A 78 -21.35 21.88 -10.56
CA GLN A 78 -21.29 20.64 -11.35
C GLN A 78 -19.85 20.27 -11.71
N VAL A 79 -19.02 21.24 -12.12
CA VAL A 79 -17.60 20.97 -12.39
C VAL A 79 -16.83 20.69 -11.09
N GLY A 80 -17.20 21.33 -9.98
CA GLY A 80 -16.67 21.03 -8.65
C GLY A 80 -16.87 19.56 -8.24
N TRP A 81 -17.94 18.90 -8.67
CA TRP A 81 -18.15 17.47 -8.44
C TRP A 81 -17.13 16.58 -9.14
N VAL A 82 -16.57 16.99 -10.28
CA VAL A 82 -15.53 16.22 -10.99
C VAL A 82 -14.26 16.15 -10.12
N GLY A 83 -13.78 17.30 -9.64
CA GLY A 83 -12.62 17.35 -8.75
C GLY A 83 -12.87 16.69 -7.39
N SER A 84 -14.08 16.89 -6.83
CA SER A 84 -14.46 16.30 -5.54
C SER A 84 -14.60 14.79 -5.60
N SER A 85 -15.17 14.25 -6.69
CA SER A 85 -15.26 12.80 -6.91
C SER A 85 -13.89 12.19 -7.15
N LEU A 86 -13.00 12.87 -7.88
CA LEU A 86 -11.60 12.45 -8.04
C LEU A 86 -10.91 12.30 -6.68
N ALA A 87 -10.89 13.35 -5.87
CA ALA A 87 -10.26 13.35 -4.55
C ALA A 87 -10.97 12.39 -3.57
N GLY A 88 -12.30 12.33 -3.62
CA GLY A 88 -13.09 11.45 -2.77
C GLY A 88 -12.86 9.97 -3.05
N CYS A 89 -12.96 9.55 -4.31
CA CYS A 89 -12.69 8.17 -4.72
C CYS A 89 -11.24 7.77 -4.46
N TYR A 90 -10.29 8.67 -4.71
CA TYR A 90 -8.88 8.50 -4.38
C TYR A 90 -8.67 8.10 -2.91
N LEU A 91 -9.34 8.77 -1.97
CA LEU A 91 -9.21 8.48 -0.54
C LEU A 91 -10.02 7.25 -0.09
N ILE A 92 -11.26 7.10 -0.56
CA ILE A 92 -12.17 6.00 -0.19
C ILE A 92 -11.60 4.63 -0.59
N VAL A 93 -10.85 4.58 -1.68
CA VAL A 93 -10.24 3.36 -2.21
C VAL A 93 -9.04 2.89 -1.38
N GLY A 94 -8.51 3.72 -0.48
CA GLY A 94 -7.33 3.43 0.34
C GLY A 94 -7.36 2.08 1.08
N PRO A 95 -8.39 1.77 1.91
CA PRO A 95 -8.49 0.49 2.60
C PRO A 95 -8.54 -0.71 1.66
N PHE A 96 -9.27 -0.58 0.54
CA PHE A 96 -9.37 -1.63 -0.47
C PHE A 96 -8.03 -1.91 -1.13
N VAL A 97 -7.30 -0.85 -1.51
CA VAL A 97 -5.97 -0.96 -2.13
C VAL A 97 -4.94 -1.48 -1.15
N SER A 98 -5.04 -1.15 0.13
CA SER A 98 -4.19 -1.72 1.18
C SER A 98 -4.35 -3.25 1.26
N ALA A 99 -5.59 -3.74 1.27
CA ALA A 99 -5.89 -5.18 1.22
C ALA A 99 -5.45 -5.84 -0.10
N LEU A 100 -5.62 -5.14 -1.23
CA LEU A 100 -5.22 -5.65 -2.54
C LEU A 100 -3.70 -5.75 -2.68
N SER A 101 -2.98 -4.73 -2.23
CA SER A 101 -1.51 -4.67 -2.21
C SER A 101 -0.92 -5.73 -1.29
N ALA A 102 -1.59 -6.01 -0.17
CA ALA A 102 -1.25 -7.10 0.72
C ALA A 102 -1.34 -8.47 0.05
N ARG A 103 -2.35 -8.69 -0.81
CA ARG A 103 -2.60 -10.01 -1.44
C ARG A 103 -1.83 -10.23 -2.74
N TYR A 104 -1.78 -9.21 -3.60
CA TYR A 104 -1.21 -9.31 -4.96
C TYR A 104 0.16 -8.63 -5.12
N GLY A 105 0.60 -7.87 -4.11
CA GLY A 105 1.86 -7.11 -4.12
C GLY A 105 1.73 -5.73 -4.76
N CYS A 106 2.61 -4.81 -4.36
CA CYS A 106 2.57 -3.41 -4.79
C CYS A 106 2.73 -3.25 -6.31
N ARG A 107 3.64 -4.02 -6.95
CA ARG A 107 3.90 -3.96 -8.40
C ARG A 107 2.64 -4.13 -9.25
N LYS A 108 1.90 -5.21 -9.01
CA LYS A 108 0.71 -5.53 -9.83
C LYS A 108 -0.39 -4.51 -9.63
N VAL A 109 -0.56 -4.03 -8.40
CA VAL A 109 -1.60 -3.05 -8.06
C VAL A 109 -1.30 -1.69 -8.68
N THR A 110 -0.06 -1.21 -8.63
CA THR A 110 0.35 0.04 -9.28
C THR A 110 0.21 -0.02 -10.81
N MET A 111 0.62 -1.14 -11.43
CA MET A 111 0.45 -1.33 -12.88
C MET A 111 -1.02 -1.32 -13.28
N LEU A 112 -1.87 -2.05 -12.54
CA LEU A 112 -3.31 -2.08 -12.78
C LEU A 112 -3.94 -0.70 -12.60
N GLY A 113 -3.58 0.01 -11.53
CA GLY A 113 -4.04 1.37 -11.27
C GLY A 113 -3.68 2.35 -12.40
N SER A 114 -2.44 2.27 -12.90
CA SER A 114 -1.97 3.12 -14.00
C SER A 114 -2.76 2.88 -15.30
N VAL A 115 -3.06 1.62 -15.62
CA VAL A 115 -3.88 1.27 -16.79
C VAL A 115 -5.33 1.73 -16.58
N VAL A 116 -5.90 1.55 -15.40
CA VAL A 116 -7.26 1.99 -15.07
C VAL A 116 -7.39 3.51 -15.19
N THR A 117 -6.43 4.27 -14.65
CA THR A 117 -6.44 5.73 -14.80
C THR A 117 -6.27 6.16 -16.26
N MET A 118 -5.36 5.53 -17.01
CA MET A 118 -5.17 5.82 -18.43
C MET A 118 -6.48 5.61 -19.20
N ILE A 119 -7.18 4.49 -18.96
CA ILE A 119 -8.49 4.21 -19.58
C ILE A 119 -9.50 5.28 -19.16
N GLY A 120 -9.56 5.65 -17.87
CA GLY A 120 -10.46 6.70 -17.39
C GLY A 120 -10.26 8.05 -18.09
N PHE A 121 -9.00 8.44 -18.33
CA PHE A 121 -8.66 9.72 -18.97
C PHE A 121 -8.82 9.67 -20.49
N ILE A 122 -8.59 8.52 -21.12
CA ILE A 122 -8.89 8.34 -22.55
C ILE A 122 -10.41 8.36 -22.76
N LEU A 123 -11.18 7.68 -21.90
CA LEU A 123 -12.64 7.70 -21.95
C LEU A 123 -13.22 9.09 -21.71
N SER A 124 -12.55 9.94 -20.92
CA SER A 124 -13.00 11.31 -20.70
C SER A 124 -12.90 12.18 -21.95
N MET A 125 -12.09 11.83 -22.95
CA MET A 125 -12.05 12.58 -24.22
C MET A 125 -13.37 12.52 -24.98
N TRP A 126 -14.11 11.41 -24.88
CA TRP A 126 -15.42 11.29 -25.53
C TRP A 126 -16.58 11.76 -24.65
N SER A 127 -16.30 12.37 -23.49
CA SER A 127 -17.37 12.83 -22.62
C SER A 127 -18.10 14.02 -23.23
N SER A 128 -19.36 13.83 -23.63
CA SER A 128 -20.22 14.91 -24.13
C SER A 128 -21.01 15.61 -23.00
N SER A 129 -20.88 15.14 -21.76
CA SER A 129 -21.57 15.69 -20.60
C SER A 129 -20.68 15.68 -19.35
N VAL A 130 -20.94 16.60 -18.42
CA VAL A 130 -20.23 16.67 -17.14
C VAL A 130 -20.44 15.42 -16.29
N GLU A 131 -21.61 14.79 -16.37
CA GLU A 131 -21.87 13.53 -15.66
C GLU A 131 -20.95 12.40 -16.12
N MET A 132 -20.74 12.29 -17.43
CA MET A 132 -19.80 11.31 -17.98
C MET A 132 -18.36 11.65 -17.58
N LEU A 133 -18.01 12.94 -17.47
CA LEU A 133 -16.71 13.39 -16.98
C LEU A 133 -16.52 13.06 -15.49
N ILE A 134 -17.55 13.22 -14.65
CA ILE A 134 -17.52 12.83 -13.23
C ILE A 134 -17.24 11.32 -13.11
N LEU A 135 -17.91 10.48 -13.91
CA LEU A 135 -17.72 9.04 -13.87
C LEU A 135 -16.34 8.60 -14.38
N THR A 136 -15.87 9.18 -15.49
CA THR A 136 -14.62 8.77 -16.13
C THR A 136 -13.39 9.41 -15.46
N TYR A 137 -13.31 10.73 -15.49
CA TYR A 137 -12.18 11.46 -14.91
C TYR A 137 -12.20 11.39 -13.38
N GLY A 138 -13.36 11.61 -12.76
CA GLY A 138 -13.51 11.61 -11.31
C GLY A 138 -13.43 10.20 -10.70
N VAL A 139 -14.43 9.36 -10.94
CA VAL A 139 -14.56 8.06 -10.26
C VAL A 139 -13.50 7.07 -10.75
N ILE A 140 -13.41 6.79 -12.05
CA ILE A 140 -12.44 5.81 -12.58
C ILE A 140 -11.00 6.32 -12.37
N GLY A 141 -10.74 7.60 -12.68
CA GLY A 141 -9.44 8.23 -12.45
C GLY A 141 -9.02 8.21 -10.98
N GLY A 142 -9.94 8.53 -10.07
CA GLY A 142 -9.69 8.55 -8.63
C GLY A 142 -9.41 7.17 -8.06
N ILE A 143 -10.16 6.15 -8.48
CA ILE A 143 -9.89 4.75 -8.12
C ILE A 143 -8.48 4.34 -8.56
N GLY A 144 -8.12 4.64 -9.81
CA GLY A 144 -6.80 4.33 -10.35
C GLY A 144 -5.67 5.08 -9.62
N PHE A 145 -5.85 6.36 -9.29
CA PHE A 145 -4.90 7.13 -8.48
C PHE A 145 -4.68 6.54 -7.09
N GLY A 146 -5.74 6.10 -6.42
CA GLY A 146 -5.63 5.39 -5.14
C GLY A 146 -4.80 4.11 -5.27
N MET A 147 -4.97 3.38 -6.37
CA MET A 147 -4.21 2.18 -6.70
C MET A 147 -2.74 2.43 -7.06
N ILE A 148 -2.35 3.68 -7.35
CA ILE A 148 -0.95 4.04 -7.66
C ILE A 148 -0.26 4.60 -6.42
N TYR A 149 -0.88 5.56 -5.74
CA TYR A 149 -0.30 6.29 -4.59
C TYR A 149 -0.03 5.38 -3.40
N LEU A 150 -1.04 4.61 -2.96
CA LEU A 150 -0.92 3.84 -1.73
C LEU A 150 0.16 2.75 -1.82
N PRO A 151 0.27 1.94 -2.89
CA PRO A 151 1.34 0.96 -2.99
C PRO A 151 2.73 1.61 -3.16
N SER A 152 2.81 2.82 -3.74
CA SER A 152 4.07 3.56 -3.89
C SER A 152 4.68 3.88 -2.51
N ILE A 153 3.88 4.45 -1.61
CA ILE A 153 4.32 4.77 -0.24
C ILE A 153 4.58 3.50 0.59
N VAL A 154 3.68 2.52 0.50
CA VAL A 154 3.81 1.26 1.25
C VAL A 154 5.06 0.50 0.84
N CYS A 155 5.43 0.50 -0.45
CA CYS A 155 6.63 -0.17 -0.93
C CYS A 155 7.90 0.44 -0.32
N VAL A 156 8.02 1.77 -0.28
CA VAL A 156 9.18 2.45 0.34
C VAL A 156 9.33 2.05 1.81
N GLY A 157 8.23 2.01 2.55
CA GLY A 157 8.21 1.59 3.96
C GLY A 157 8.56 0.12 4.20
N HIS A 158 8.58 -0.72 3.16
CA HIS A 158 9.02 -2.11 3.24
C HIS A 158 10.52 -2.28 2.98
N TRP A 159 11.13 -1.38 2.21
CA TRP A 159 12.56 -1.43 1.84
C TRP A 159 13.48 -0.83 2.89
N PHE A 160 13.02 0.15 3.67
CA PHE A 160 13.81 0.83 4.69
C PHE A 160 13.19 0.64 6.07
N GLU A 161 14.01 0.21 7.04
CA GLU A 161 13.59 0.05 8.43
C GLU A 161 14.17 1.16 9.32
N LYS A 162 15.50 1.35 9.31
CA LYS A 162 16.15 2.43 10.10
C LYS A 162 15.89 3.82 9.54
N LYS A 163 15.88 3.96 8.20
CA LYS A 163 15.68 5.25 7.49
C LYS A 163 14.27 5.41 6.92
N ARG A 164 13.28 4.71 7.47
CA ARG A 164 11.91 4.69 6.95
C ARG A 164 11.26 6.07 6.86
N ALA A 165 11.34 6.85 7.94
CA ALA A 165 10.72 8.18 7.98
C ALA A 165 11.37 9.13 6.97
N PHE A 166 12.70 9.11 6.85
CA PHE A 166 13.45 9.95 5.92
C PHE A 166 13.13 9.62 4.44
N THR A 167 13.16 8.34 4.08
CA THR A 167 12.87 7.89 2.70
C THR A 167 11.41 8.07 2.31
N THR A 168 10.48 7.87 3.26
CA THR A 168 9.07 8.18 3.05
C THR A 168 8.87 9.69 2.89
N GLY A 169 9.57 10.51 3.68
CA GLY A 169 9.61 11.96 3.54
C GLY A 169 10.05 12.38 2.14
N ILE A 170 11.17 11.85 1.64
CA ILE A 170 11.63 12.10 0.26
C ILE A 170 10.53 11.74 -0.75
N ALA A 171 9.95 10.54 -0.65
CA ALA A 171 8.90 10.11 -1.57
C ALA A 171 7.66 11.03 -1.55
N VAL A 172 7.29 11.57 -0.38
CA VAL A 172 6.16 12.50 -0.22
C VAL A 172 6.51 13.92 -0.67
N CYS A 173 7.78 14.35 -0.63
CA CYS A 173 8.20 15.63 -1.21
C CYS A 173 7.84 15.73 -2.71
N GLY A 174 7.71 14.60 -3.41
CA GLY A 174 7.24 14.54 -4.79
C GLY A 174 5.87 15.17 -4.98
N THR A 175 4.95 14.99 -4.03
CA THR A 175 3.62 15.61 -4.03
C THR A 175 3.71 17.13 -4.14
N GLY A 176 4.55 17.77 -3.31
CA GLY A 176 4.73 19.22 -3.34
C GLY A 176 5.33 19.72 -4.65
N MET A 177 6.32 18.99 -5.19
CA MET A 177 6.88 19.33 -6.50
C MET A 177 5.87 19.15 -7.63
N GLY A 178 5.03 18.12 -7.56
CA GLY A 178 3.96 17.87 -8.51
C GLY A 178 2.93 18.99 -8.52
N GLN A 179 2.52 19.45 -7.34
CA GLN A 179 1.60 20.58 -7.18
C GLN A 179 2.15 21.92 -7.68
N LEU A 180 3.48 22.07 -7.79
CA LEU A 180 4.09 23.28 -8.37
C LEU A 180 4.27 23.19 -9.89
N LEU A 181 4.62 22.01 -10.41
CA LEU A 181 4.93 21.80 -11.83
C LEU A 181 3.70 21.52 -12.70
N PHE A 182 2.76 20.71 -12.21
CA PHE A 182 1.63 20.26 -13.02
C PHE A 182 0.58 21.34 -13.30
N PRO A 183 0.28 22.31 -12.40
CA PRO A 183 -0.70 23.35 -12.72
C PRO A 183 -0.32 24.24 -13.91
N PRO A 184 0.91 24.81 -14.00
CA PRO A 184 1.30 25.58 -15.19
C PRO A 184 1.42 24.69 -16.43
N LEU A 185 1.87 23.44 -16.28
CA LEU A 185 1.89 22.47 -17.38
C LEU A 185 0.48 22.17 -17.90
N ALA A 186 -0.50 21.98 -17.01
CA ALA A 186 -1.89 21.73 -17.36
C ALA A 186 -2.49 22.93 -18.08
N HIS A 187 -2.20 24.15 -17.64
CA HIS A 187 -2.62 25.36 -18.34
C HIS A 187 -2.03 25.45 -19.76
N PHE A 188 -0.72 25.21 -19.91
CA PHE A 188 -0.07 25.20 -21.23
C PHE A 188 -0.67 24.14 -22.16
N LEU A 189 -0.92 22.93 -21.65
CA LEU A 189 -1.56 21.86 -22.41
C LEU A 189 -2.99 22.21 -22.83
N LEU A 190 -3.74 22.88 -21.96
CA LEU A 190 -5.08 23.35 -22.29
C LEU A 190 -5.05 24.40 -23.42
N THR A 191 -4.14 25.37 -23.37
CA THR A 191 -4.10 26.45 -24.37
C THR A 191 -3.69 25.96 -25.75
N GLU A 192 -2.78 24.98 -25.84
CA GLU A 192 -2.25 24.49 -27.13
C GLU A 192 -3.08 23.33 -27.71
N TYR A 193 -3.56 22.41 -26.86
CA TYR A 193 -4.18 21.15 -27.30
C TYR A 193 -5.66 21.02 -26.88
N GLY A 194 -6.21 22.00 -26.18
CA GLY A 194 -7.55 21.94 -25.61
C GLY A 194 -7.69 20.91 -24.48
N TRP A 195 -8.92 20.75 -23.99
CA TRP A 195 -9.23 19.86 -22.87
C TRP A 195 -9.07 18.37 -23.21
N GLU A 196 -9.41 17.96 -24.44
CA GLU A 196 -9.29 16.58 -24.92
C GLU A 196 -7.81 16.16 -25.04
N GLY A 197 -7.00 16.96 -25.73
CA GLY A 197 -5.58 16.68 -25.94
C GLY A 197 -4.81 16.73 -24.62
N LYS A 198 -5.14 17.67 -23.73
CA LYS A 198 -4.59 17.71 -22.38
C LYS A 198 -4.88 16.43 -21.59
N ASN A 199 -6.12 15.92 -21.61
CA ASN A 199 -6.45 14.67 -20.91
C ASN A 199 -5.70 13.46 -21.49
N LEU A 200 -5.53 13.40 -22.81
CA LEU A 200 -4.75 12.35 -23.47
C LEU A 200 -3.27 12.38 -23.06
N ILE A 201 -2.65 13.56 -23.04
CA ILE A 201 -1.26 13.73 -22.63
C ILE A 201 -1.09 13.39 -21.16
N MET A 202 -2.03 13.80 -20.30
CA MET A 202 -2.04 13.41 -18.89
C MET A 202 -2.18 11.90 -18.71
N ALA A 203 -3.01 11.23 -19.53
CA ALA A 203 -3.13 9.77 -19.51
C ALA A 203 -1.79 9.09 -19.85
N ALA A 204 -1.06 9.61 -20.85
CA ALA A 204 0.26 9.12 -21.22
C ALA A 204 1.30 9.34 -20.11
N ILE A 205 1.27 10.50 -19.44
CA ILE A 205 2.14 10.78 -18.28
C ILE A 205 1.85 9.79 -17.14
N VAL A 206 0.57 9.56 -16.81
CA VAL A 206 0.18 8.59 -15.77
C VAL A 206 0.58 7.16 -16.13
N LEU A 207 0.57 6.79 -17.43
CA LEU A 207 1.04 5.47 -17.85
C LEU A 207 2.52 5.23 -17.50
N HIS A 208 3.35 6.26 -17.40
CA HIS A 208 4.74 6.11 -16.94
C HIS A 208 4.83 5.63 -15.48
N CYS A 209 3.77 5.84 -14.66
CA CYS A 209 3.67 5.24 -13.34
C CYS A 209 3.62 3.70 -13.39
N ALA A 210 3.18 3.10 -14.50
CA ALA A 210 3.23 1.65 -14.67
C ALA A 210 4.69 1.16 -14.76
N VAL A 211 5.55 1.93 -15.45
CA VAL A 211 6.99 1.65 -15.54
C VAL A 211 7.65 1.80 -14.18
N CYS A 212 7.30 2.86 -13.44
CA CYS A 212 7.72 3.04 -12.06
C CYS A 212 7.28 1.86 -11.19
N GLY A 213 6.04 1.38 -11.37
CA GLY A 213 5.50 0.20 -10.68
C GLY A 213 6.28 -1.09 -10.93
N MET A 214 6.94 -1.24 -12.08
CA MET A 214 7.80 -2.40 -12.34
C MET A 214 9.02 -2.45 -11.41
N THR A 215 9.50 -1.29 -10.95
CA THR A 215 10.64 -1.19 -10.02
C THR A 215 10.29 -1.61 -8.60
N PHE A 216 8.99 -1.68 -8.25
CA PHE A 216 8.48 -2.13 -6.95
C PHE A 216 8.63 -3.65 -6.80
N LEU A 217 9.87 -4.12 -6.78
CA LEU A 217 10.21 -5.53 -6.69
C LEU A 217 9.70 -6.09 -5.33
N PRO A 218 8.96 -7.21 -5.33
CA PRO A 218 8.48 -7.80 -4.09
C PRO A 218 9.68 -8.33 -3.30
N LEU A 219 9.94 -7.74 -2.14
CA LEU A 219 10.79 -8.34 -1.10
C LEU A 219 10.08 -9.59 -0.59
N ASP A 220 10.32 -10.73 -1.26
CA ASP A 220 9.84 -12.09 -0.97
C ASP A 220 8.40 -12.23 -0.39
N ARG A 221 7.54 -12.97 -1.10
CA ARG A 221 6.14 -13.26 -0.72
C ARG A 221 6.01 -13.86 0.69
N ASN A 222 7.07 -14.49 1.20
CA ASN A 222 7.15 -15.03 2.55
C ASN A 222 7.31 -13.95 3.64
N SER A 223 7.96 -12.82 3.33
CA SER A 223 8.15 -11.71 4.29
C SER A 223 6.84 -11.02 4.64
N PHE A 224 5.95 -10.85 3.66
CA PHE A 224 4.62 -10.25 3.86
C PHE A 224 3.71 -11.15 4.70
N LYS A 225 3.64 -12.45 4.37
CA LYS A 225 2.91 -13.45 5.19
C LYS A 225 3.46 -13.49 6.62
N ARG A 226 4.78 -13.48 6.79
CA ARG A 226 5.44 -13.49 8.10
C ARG A 226 5.13 -12.23 8.91
N ARG A 227 5.18 -11.04 8.29
CA ARG A 227 4.86 -9.76 8.94
C ARG A 227 3.39 -9.65 9.37
N ASN A 228 2.46 -10.07 8.51
CA ASN A 228 1.05 -10.12 8.89
C ASN A 228 0.80 -11.13 10.02
N ARG A 229 1.47 -12.29 10.01
CA ARG A 229 1.41 -13.27 11.12
C ARG A 229 1.97 -12.69 12.42
N LEU A 230 3.11 -12.01 12.36
CA LEU A 230 3.74 -11.35 13.52
C LEU A 230 2.86 -10.24 14.08
N ARG A 231 2.32 -9.37 13.22
CA ARG A 231 1.42 -8.30 13.65
C ARG A 231 0.16 -8.86 14.32
N LYS A 232 -0.42 -9.93 13.76
CA LYS A 232 -1.55 -10.65 14.37
C LYS A 232 -1.18 -11.26 15.72
N ARG A 233 0.02 -11.84 15.86
CA ARG A 233 0.52 -12.35 17.16
C ARG A 233 0.65 -11.22 18.18
N VAL A 234 1.27 -10.09 17.82
CA VAL A 234 1.42 -8.93 18.72
C VAL A 234 0.07 -8.35 19.12
N GLU A 235 -0.92 -8.31 18.22
CA GLU A 235 -2.28 -7.86 18.54
C GLU A 235 -2.98 -8.81 19.52
N ILE A 236 -2.84 -10.12 19.31
CA ILE A 236 -3.36 -11.14 20.23
C ILE A 236 -2.67 -11.04 21.59
N GLU A 237 -1.35 -10.87 21.60
CA GLU A 237 -0.53 -10.76 22.82
C GLU A 237 -0.85 -9.48 23.60
N ARG A 238 -0.96 -8.33 22.93
CA ARG A 238 -1.45 -7.08 23.54
C ARG A 238 -2.87 -7.22 24.08
N GLY A 239 -3.75 -7.91 23.35
CA GLY A 239 -5.11 -8.20 23.80
C GLY A 239 -5.13 -9.09 25.05
N ALA A 240 -4.26 -10.09 25.12
CA ALA A 240 -4.11 -10.98 26.27
C ALA A 240 -3.56 -10.24 27.50
N ILE A 241 -2.50 -9.44 27.33
CA ILE A 241 -1.93 -8.61 28.40
C ILE A 241 -2.99 -7.63 28.94
N MET A 242 -3.74 -6.97 28.06
CA MET A 242 -4.79 -6.04 28.48
C MET A 242 -5.89 -6.74 29.27
N LYS A 243 -6.32 -7.94 28.86
CA LYS A 243 -7.27 -8.75 29.63
C LYS A 243 -6.73 -9.12 31.01
N ALA A 244 -5.48 -9.58 31.08
CA ALA A 244 -4.84 -9.92 32.35
C ALA A 244 -4.75 -8.72 33.32
N LEU A 245 -4.42 -7.52 32.81
CA LEU A 245 -4.41 -6.28 33.60
C LEU A 245 -5.81 -5.89 34.11
N ILE A 246 -6.85 -6.10 33.31
CA ILE A 246 -8.24 -5.84 33.73
C ILE A 246 -8.66 -6.82 34.83
N GLU A 247 -8.33 -8.11 34.67
CA GLU A 247 -8.62 -9.16 35.65
C GLU A 247 -7.93 -8.88 37.00
N ASP A 248 -6.64 -8.52 36.96
CA ASP A 248 -5.87 -8.20 38.17
C ASP A 248 -6.42 -6.96 38.87
N LYS A 249 -6.76 -5.91 38.11
CA LYS A 249 -7.39 -4.70 38.66
C LYS A 249 -8.76 -4.98 39.28
N LYS A 250 -9.53 -5.94 38.72
CA LYS A 250 -10.81 -6.39 39.29
C LYS A 250 -10.57 -7.15 40.59
N ARG A 251 -9.57 -8.04 40.64
CA ARG A 251 -9.16 -8.79 41.83
C ARG A 251 -8.71 -7.86 42.97
N GLN A 252 -7.88 -6.86 42.67
CA GLN A 252 -7.45 -5.86 43.64
C GLN A 252 -8.63 -5.04 44.20
N ARG A 253 -9.60 -4.65 43.38
CA ARG A 253 -10.83 -3.99 43.86
C ARG A 253 -11.67 -4.90 44.76
N THR A 254 -11.82 -6.17 44.43
CA THR A 254 -12.58 -7.11 45.27
C THR A 254 -11.90 -7.32 46.63
N ILE A 255 -10.57 -7.41 46.67
CA ILE A 255 -9.80 -7.51 47.92
C ILE A 255 -9.92 -6.21 48.74
N SER A 256 -9.82 -5.04 48.09
CA SER A 256 -10.00 -3.74 48.76
C SER A 256 -11.40 -3.57 49.34
N ASN A 257 -12.45 -4.01 48.66
CA ASN A 257 -13.83 -3.92 49.16
C ASN A 257 -14.09 -4.94 50.28
N GLY A 258 -13.61 -6.18 50.15
CA GLY A 258 -13.72 -7.19 51.21
C GLY A 258 -12.93 -6.85 52.48
N SER A 259 -11.83 -6.10 52.36
CA SER A 259 -11.08 -5.59 53.51
C SER A 259 -11.79 -4.44 54.25
N LEU A 260 -12.66 -3.69 53.58
CA LEU A 260 -13.44 -2.61 54.22
C LEU A 260 -14.65 -3.19 54.98
N ASP A 261 -15.28 -4.24 54.45
CA ASP A 261 -16.43 -4.89 55.09
C ASP A 261 -16.04 -5.62 56.40
N ASN A 262 -14.80 -6.12 56.52
CA ASN A 262 -14.28 -6.75 57.73
C ASN A 262 -13.75 -5.78 58.80
N CYS A 263 -13.71 -4.47 58.52
CA CYS A 263 -13.19 -3.45 59.44
C CYS A 263 -14.30 -2.62 60.12
N ILE A 264 -15.57 -2.91 59.80
CA ILE A 264 -16.76 -2.33 60.45
C ILE A 264 -17.39 -3.40 61.35
N ILE A 265 -16.70 -3.80 62.42
CA ILE A 265 -17.26 -4.52 63.59
C ILE A 265 -16.59 -3.96 64.84
#